data_AF-A0A9D5QAS5-F1
#
_entry.id   AF-A0A9D5QAS5-F1
#
_cell.length_a   1.000
_cell.length_b   1.000
_cell.length_c   1.000
_cell.angle_alpha   90.00
_cell.angle_beta   90.00
_cell.angle_gamma   90.00
#
_symmetry.space_group_name_H-M   'P 1'
#
loop_
_entity.id
_entity.type
_entity.pdbx_description
1 polymer ?
#
loop_
_entity_poly.entity_id
_entity_poly.type
_entity_poly.pdbx_seq_one_letter_code
_entity_poly.pdbx_strand_id
1 'polypeptide(L)'
;MDATMINREMQYVGIWLLMFAGSTIVLAASAEQVRSDHERCLRRLERIEQRLRDIETTVDRIERLDDAAGENDQRAKRFARTARNRIDYFKGRIERVRNQERRIVDDLQEIGSGKVCPDCLSSDVDLMCRLIDNLATEVRDYHAETRQEEQAARRRGEAAEVIARAERTLALIKTPRGGSNDEGTHEDLVRARKLLERARKELAAKNPDKAMEPALEAGDLISSFAPEHFTDKPLEPRLEYTKDRIAELRTRLTPGQNRPAEILLDKASEHLRNAEELVAQGEWGQATKRVRIAEKLVENAASQIGEIQ
;
A
#
# COMPACT_ATOMS: atom_id res chain seq x y z
N MET A 1 74.07 42.32 24.81
CA MET A 1 73.30 41.64 23.75
C MET A 1 72.46 40.60 24.44
N ASP A 2 71.20 40.94 24.69
CA ASP A 2 70.30 40.24 25.61
C ASP A 2 69.71 38.98 24.99
N ALA A 3 69.99 37.83 25.59
CA ALA A 3 69.53 36.51 25.19
C ALA A 3 68.05 36.23 25.55
N THR A 4 67.30 37.24 26.03
CA THR A 4 65.93 37.09 26.51
C THR A 4 64.86 37.37 25.46
N MET A 5 65.23 37.85 24.26
CA MET A 5 64.25 38.28 23.25
C MET A 5 63.82 37.18 22.27
N ILE A 6 64.56 36.06 22.15
CA ILE A 6 64.27 35.00 21.17
C ILE A 6 63.19 34.00 21.67
N ASN A 7 62.94 33.93 22.99
CA ASN A 7 62.09 32.89 23.56
C ASN A 7 60.57 33.21 23.52
N ARG A 8 60.18 34.46 23.18
CA ARG A 8 58.77 34.86 23.11
C ARG A 8 58.11 34.53 21.77
N GLU A 9 58.86 34.51 20.67
CA GLU A 9 58.31 34.24 19.33
C GLU A 9 58.03 32.74 19.10
N MET A 10 58.81 31.82 19.68
CA MET A 10 58.57 30.37 19.53
C MET A 10 57.33 29.85 20.28
N GLN A 11 56.85 30.54 21.33
CA GLN A 11 55.64 30.12 22.04
C GLN A 11 54.35 30.37 21.23
N TYR A 12 54.31 31.40 20.37
CA TYR A 12 53.13 31.68 19.56
C TYR A 12 52.99 30.75 18.36
N VAL A 13 54.11 30.29 17.77
CA VAL A 13 54.11 29.36 16.62
C VAL A 13 53.59 27.97 17.04
N GLY A 14 53.97 27.49 18.23
CA GLY A 14 53.49 26.20 18.76
C GLY A 14 51.98 26.17 19.06
N ILE A 15 51.41 27.28 19.54
CA ILE A 15 49.97 27.39 19.82
C ILE A 15 49.16 27.50 18.53
N TRP A 16 49.66 28.21 17.51
CA TRP A 16 49.03 28.28 16.19
C TRP A 16 49.00 26.92 15.46
N LEU A 17 50.08 26.14 15.54
CA LEU A 17 50.14 24.79 14.97
C LEU A 17 49.16 23.80 15.65
N LEU A 18 48.98 23.90 16.98
CA LEU A 18 48.01 23.09 17.71
C LEU A 18 46.55 23.48 17.40
N MET A 19 46.26 24.76 17.19
CA MET A 19 44.92 25.22 16.80
C MET A 19 44.53 24.82 15.37
N PHE A 20 45.50 24.78 14.43
CA PHE A 20 45.26 24.27 13.06
C PHE A 20 45.16 22.75 12.98
N ALA A 21 45.92 22.02 13.79
CA ALA A 21 45.80 20.57 13.88
C ALA A 21 44.48 20.13 14.53
N GLY A 22 44.01 20.83 15.57
CA GLY A 22 42.73 20.52 16.23
C GLY A 22 41.50 20.72 15.33
N SER A 23 41.50 21.75 14.48
CA SER A 23 40.40 22.06 13.57
C SER A 23 40.29 21.07 12.40
N THR A 24 41.40 20.56 11.89
CA THR A 24 41.40 19.52 10.84
C THR A 24 40.95 18.15 11.36
N ILE A 25 41.25 17.81 12.62
CA ILE A 25 40.80 16.54 13.24
C ILE A 25 39.28 16.52 13.46
N VAL A 26 38.69 17.64 13.90
CA VAL A 26 37.24 17.73 14.13
C VAL A 26 36.44 17.66 12.81
N LEU A 27 36.95 18.27 11.74
CA LEU A 27 36.35 18.20 10.40
C LEU A 27 36.46 16.81 9.76
N ALA A 28 37.53 16.08 10.02
CA ALA A 28 37.69 14.71 9.53
C ALA A 28 36.71 13.74 10.22
N ALA A 29 36.52 13.89 11.54
CA ALA A 29 35.59 13.06 12.31
C ALA A 29 34.12 13.27 11.89
N SER A 30 33.72 14.51 11.56
CA SER A 30 32.37 14.79 11.07
C SER A 30 32.12 14.23 9.67
N ALA A 31 33.10 14.31 8.77
CA ALA A 31 32.99 13.75 7.43
C ALA A 31 32.87 12.21 7.44
N GLU A 32 33.60 11.53 8.32
CA GLU A 32 33.52 10.07 8.46
C GLU A 32 32.18 9.61 9.03
N GLN A 33 31.64 10.34 10.01
CA GLN A 33 30.30 10.08 10.55
C GLN A 33 29.23 10.21 9.46
N VAL A 34 29.25 11.30 8.68
CA VAL A 34 28.29 11.53 7.59
C VAL A 34 28.36 10.42 6.53
N ARG A 35 29.57 9.93 6.19
CA ARG A 35 29.75 8.78 5.28
C ARG A 35 29.15 7.50 5.85
N SER A 36 29.39 7.22 7.12
CA SER A 36 28.83 6.04 7.80
C SER A 36 27.29 6.06 7.81
N ASP A 37 26.69 7.22 8.11
CA ASP A 37 25.23 7.38 8.11
C ASP A 37 24.64 7.25 6.70
N HIS A 38 25.29 7.85 5.70
CA HIS A 38 24.94 7.69 4.29
C HIS A 38 24.93 6.21 3.87
N GLU A 39 25.99 5.45 4.15
CA GLU A 39 26.05 4.02 3.84
C GLU A 39 24.98 3.20 4.56
N ARG A 40 24.71 3.53 5.83
CA ARG A 40 23.67 2.85 6.61
C ARG A 40 22.29 3.03 5.98
N CYS A 41 21.99 4.23 5.50
CA CYS A 41 20.73 4.53 4.84
C CYS A 41 20.66 3.91 3.44
N LEU A 42 21.76 3.87 2.69
CA LEU A 42 21.82 3.14 1.42
C LEU A 42 21.52 1.64 1.56
N ARG A 43 22.11 0.98 2.55
CA ARG A 43 21.79 -0.43 2.86
C ARG A 43 20.32 -0.63 3.20
N ARG A 44 19.64 0.38 3.75
CA ARG A 44 18.18 0.34 3.97
C ARG A 44 17.42 0.47 2.65
N LEU A 45 17.82 1.40 1.78
CA LEU A 45 17.21 1.59 0.46
C LEU A 45 17.30 0.32 -0.41
N GLU A 46 18.44 -0.36 -0.43
CA GLU A 46 18.62 -1.62 -1.15
C GLU A 46 17.65 -2.72 -0.66
N ARG A 47 17.40 -2.79 0.65
CA ARG A 47 16.39 -3.71 1.21
C ARG A 47 14.97 -3.34 0.79
N ILE A 48 14.67 -2.06 0.62
CA ILE A 48 13.37 -1.59 0.10
C ILE A 48 13.23 -2.00 -1.37
N GLU A 49 14.25 -1.76 -2.19
CA GLU A 49 14.27 -2.17 -3.60
C GLU A 49 14.07 -3.68 -3.75
N GLN A 50 14.75 -4.48 -2.92
CA GLN A 50 14.55 -5.93 -2.92
C GLN A 50 13.12 -6.32 -2.53
N ARG A 51 12.55 -5.70 -1.48
CA ARG A 51 11.14 -5.95 -1.10
C ARG A 51 10.17 -5.55 -2.21
N LEU A 52 10.44 -4.47 -2.93
CA LEU A 52 9.59 -4.07 -4.05
C LEU A 52 9.61 -5.10 -5.18
N ARG A 53 10.77 -5.69 -5.49
CA ARG A 53 10.89 -6.83 -6.42
C ARG A 53 10.11 -8.06 -5.94
N ASP A 54 10.12 -8.33 -4.63
CA ASP A 54 9.33 -9.43 -4.05
C ASP A 54 7.82 -9.16 -4.16
N ILE A 55 7.38 -7.90 -4.01
CA ILE A 55 5.99 -7.48 -4.23
C ILE A 55 5.60 -7.68 -5.69
N GLU A 56 6.42 -7.23 -6.65
CA GLU A 56 6.18 -7.45 -8.09
C GLU A 56 5.99 -8.93 -8.40
N THR A 57 6.91 -9.76 -7.92
CA THR A 57 6.83 -11.23 -8.10
C THR A 57 5.55 -11.80 -7.49
N THR A 58 5.08 -11.24 -6.37
CA THR A 58 3.85 -11.68 -5.71
C THR A 58 2.62 -11.26 -6.51
N VAL A 59 2.60 -10.04 -7.05
CA VAL A 59 1.53 -9.55 -7.94
C VAL A 59 1.44 -10.41 -9.20
N ASP A 60 2.56 -10.73 -9.83
CA ASP A 60 2.58 -11.62 -11.00
C ASP A 60 2.02 -13.02 -10.68
N ARG A 61 2.23 -13.53 -9.46
CA ARG A 61 1.62 -14.79 -9.02
C ARG A 61 0.12 -14.64 -8.83
N ILE A 62 -0.37 -13.54 -8.28
CA ILE A 62 -1.80 -13.26 -8.12
C ILE A 62 -2.47 -13.26 -9.49
N GLU A 63 -1.86 -12.65 -10.50
CA GLU A 63 -2.40 -12.65 -11.87
C GLU A 63 -2.45 -14.05 -12.48
N ARG A 64 -1.40 -14.85 -12.33
CA ARG A 64 -1.43 -16.25 -12.83
C ARG A 64 -2.49 -17.10 -12.12
N LEU A 65 -2.73 -16.84 -10.84
CA LEU A 65 -3.79 -17.53 -10.09
C LEU A 65 -5.18 -17.11 -10.56
N ASP A 66 -5.35 -15.85 -10.98
CA ASP A 66 -6.58 -15.34 -11.62
C ASP A 66 -6.83 -16.06 -12.95
N ASP A 67 -5.81 -16.10 -13.83
CA ASP A 67 -5.91 -16.79 -15.13
C ASP A 67 -6.30 -18.28 -14.98
N ALA A 68 -5.82 -18.93 -13.91
CA ALA A 68 -6.13 -20.33 -13.61
C ALA A 68 -7.52 -20.54 -12.96
N ALA A 69 -8.06 -19.53 -12.27
CA ALA A 69 -9.37 -19.60 -11.61
C ALA A 69 -10.56 -19.33 -12.55
N GLY A 70 -10.29 -18.85 -13.78
CA GLY A 70 -11.30 -18.52 -14.80
C GLY A 70 -11.96 -17.16 -14.57
N GLU A 71 -12.91 -16.78 -15.45
CA GLU A 71 -13.56 -15.45 -15.56
C GLU A 71 -14.21 -14.87 -14.28
N ASN A 72 -14.25 -15.64 -13.18
CA ASN A 72 -15.02 -15.32 -11.99
C ASN A 72 -14.26 -14.58 -10.88
N ASP A 73 -12.95 -14.32 -11.00
CA ASP A 73 -12.18 -13.60 -9.97
C ASP A 73 -11.76 -12.17 -10.38
N GLN A 74 -12.75 -11.36 -10.76
CA GLN A 74 -12.53 -9.93 -11.05
C GLN A 74 -11.84 -9.16 -9.91
N ARG A 75 -11.87 -9.66 -8.67
CA ARG A 75 -11.20 -9.04 -7.52
C ARG A 75 -9.69 -9.18 -7.63
N ALA A 76 -9.16 -10.37 -7.91
CA ALA A 76 -7.72 -10.59 -8.07
C ALA A 76 -7.16 -9.71 -9.20
N LYS A 77 -7.87 -9.64 -10.32
CA LYS A 77 -7.55 -8.76 -11.46
C LYS A 77 -7.54 -7.27 -11.10
N ARG A 78 -8.56 -6.78 -10.39
CA ARG A 78 -8.63 -5.38 -9.93
C ARG A 78 -7.52 -5.05 -8.93
N PHE A 79 -7.22 -5.98 -8.04
CA PHE A 79 -6.12 -5.83 -7.08
C PHE A 79 -4.78 -5.74 -7.82
N ALA A 80 -4.48 -6.69 -8.70
CA ALA A 80 -3.21 -6.73 -9.44
C ALA A 80 -2.97 -5.45 -10.26
N ARG A 81 -4.01 -4.93 -10.94
CA ARG A 81 -3.93 -3.64 -11.65
C ARG A 81 -3.61 -2.48 -10.70
N THR A 82 -4.33 -2.39 -9.59
CA THR A 82 -4.07 -1.36 -8.56
C THR A 82 -2.66 -1.50 -7.99
N ALA A 83 -2.19 -2.74 -7.84
CA ALA A 83 -0.89 -3.04 -7.29
C ALA A 83 0.26 -2.61 -8.20
N ARG A 84 0.13 -2.78 -9.51
CA ARG A 84 1.09 -2.25 -10.49
C ARG A 84 1.23 -0.74 -10.40
N ASN A 85 0.11 -0.01 -10.37
CA ASN A 85 0.14 1.44 -10.19
C ASN A 85 0.86 1.84 -8.89
N ARG A 86 0.65 1.09 -7.81
CA ARG A 86 1.30 1.33 -6.52
C ARG A 86 2.80 1.00 -6.54
N ILE A 87 3.21 -0.03 -7.27
CA ILE A 87 4.62 -0.38 -7.50
C ILE A 87 5.31 0.76 -8.25
N ASP A 88 4.71 1.27 -9.33
CA ASP A 88 5.27 2.37 -10.11
C ASP A 88 5.41 3.65 -9.29
N TYR A 89 4.44 3.93 -8.41
CA TYR A 89 4.55 5.00 -7.42
C TYR A 89 5.77 4.84 -6.51
N PHE A 90 6.03 3.63 -6.00
CA PHE A 90 7.21 3.37 -5.17
C PHE A 90 8.51 3.47 -5.96
N LYS A 91 8.55 2.99 -7.21
CA LYS A 91 9.72 3.15 -8.09
C LYS A 91 10.08 4.62 -8.29
N GLY A 92 9.09 5.47 -8.59
CA GLY A 92 9.34 6.91 -8.75
C GLY A 92 9.88 7.57 -7.48
N ARG A 93 9.48 7.10 -6.29
CA ARG A 93 10.05 7.58 -5.02
C ARG A 93 11.47 7.11 -4.79
N ILE A 94 11.76 5.83 -5.05
CA ILE A 94 13.11 5.27 -4.99
C ILE A 94 14.04 6.04 -5.91
N GLU A 95 13.60 6.32 -7.14
CA GLU A 95 14.38 7.09 -8.11
C GLU A 95 14.70 8.51 -7.61
N ARG A 96 13.75 9.20 -6.96
CA ARG A 96 14.01 10.50 -6.34
C ARG A 96 15.05 10.42 -5.23
N VAL A 97 14.99 9.38 -4.38
CA VAL A 97 16.00 9.15 -3.34
C VAL A 97 17.36 8.84 -3.97
N ARG A 98 17.43 8.04 -5.04
CA ARG A 98 18.68 7.76 -5.78
C ARG A 98 19.26 9.01 -6.45
N ASN A 99 18.42 9.91 -6.93
CA ASN A 99 18.86 11.21 -7.44
C ASN A 99 19.47 12.08 -6.32
N GLN A 100 18.88 12.05 -5.12
CA GLN A 100 19.42 12.75 -3.95
C GLN A 100 20.73 12.13 -3.48
N GLU A 101 20.82 10.80 -3.43
CA GLU A 101 22.05 10.07 -3.13
C GLU A 101 23.20 10.50 -4.05
N ARG A 102 22.97 10.53 -5.38
CA ARG A 102 24.01 10.95 -6.34
C ARG A 102 24.59 12.32 -5.99
N ARG A 103 23.72 13.29 -5.65
CA ARG A 103 24.16 14.64 -5.22
C ARG A 103 24.98 14.58 -3.94
N ILE A 104 24.52 13.83 -2.93
CA ILE A 104 25.25 13.66 -1.66
C ILE A 104 26.63 13.03 -1.90
N VAL A 105 26.73 12.05 -2.82
CA VAL A 105 28.00 11.43 -3.19
C VAL A 105 28.95 12.43 -3.84
N ASP A 106 28.44 13.26 -4.76
CA ASP A 106 29.23 14.33 -5.39
C ASP A 106 29.71 15.34 -4.32
N ASP A 107 28.83 15.77 -3.42
CA ASP A 107 29.14 16.71 -2.33
C ASP A 107 30.15 16.12 -1.32
N LEU A 108 30.06 14.81 -1.04
CA LEU A 108 31.01 14.09 -0.19
C LEU A 108 32.43 14.05 -0.77
N GLN A 109 32.58 14.10 -2.10
CA GLN A 109 33.87 14.19 -2.77
C GLN A 109 34.44 15.62 -2.69
N GLU A 110 33.57 16.63 -2.72
CA GLU A 110 33.97 18.04 -2.64
C GLU A 110 34.23 18.53 -1.21
N ILE A 111 33.90 17.76 -0.18
CA ILE A 111 34.05 18.17 1.24
C ILE A 111 35.50 18.57 1.60
N GLY A 112 36.49 17.88 1.03
CA GLY A 112 37.92 18.18 1.25
C GLY A 112 38.40 19.44 0.53
N SER A 113 37.62 19.97 -0.42
CA SER A 113 37.92 21.19 -1.17
C SER A 113 37.39 22.47 -0.49
N GLY A 114 36.64 22.33 0.62
CA GLY A 114 36.05 23.45 1.35
C GLY A 114 34.84 24.11 0.68
N LYS A 115 34.37 23.58 -0.45
CA LYS A 115 33.19 24.08 -1.18
C LYS A 115 31.86 23.71 -0.53
N VAL A 116 31.83 22.60 0.22
CA VAL A 116 30.63 22.05 0.85
C VAL A 116 30.76 22.17 2.37
N CYS A 117 29.73 22.73 3.02
CA CYS A 117 29.64 22.77 4.48
C CYS A 117 29.31 21.38 5.05
N PRO A 118 30.12 20.81 5.97
CA PRO A 118 29.87 19.50 6.56
C PRO A 118 28.50 19.38 7.26
N ASP A 119 28.06 20.43 7.96
CA ASP A 119 26.76 20.45 8.65
C ASP A 119 25.59 20.41 7.67
N CYS A 120 25.73 21.07 6.51
CA CYS A 120 24.72 21.05 5.46
C CYS A 120 24.58 19.65 4.87
N LEU A 121 25.72 19.00 4.61
CA LEU A 121 25.75 17.65 4.09
C LEU A 121 25.18 16.63 5.09
N SER A 122 25.46 16.81 6.39
CA SER A 122 24.81 16.02 7.45
C SER A 122 23.29 16.18 7.40
N SER A 123 22.79 17.41 7.21
CA SER A 123 21.36 17.67 7.10
C SER A 123 20.71 16.99 5.88
N ASP A 124 21.40 17.00 4.74
CA ASP A 124 20.93 16.35 3.52
C ASP A 124 20.89 14.83 3.66
N VAL A 125 21.90 14.23 4.29
CA VAL A 125 21.92 12.80 4.64
C VAL A 125 20.77 12.46 5.59
N ASP A 126 20.54 13.25 6.63
CA ASP A 126 19.44 13.05 7.58
C ASP A 126 18.06 13.14 6.92
N LEU A 127 17.90 14.08 5.98
CA LEU A 127 16.68 14.18 5.18
C LEU A 127 16.48 12.94 4.32
N MET A 128 17.52 12.49 3.60
CA MET A 128 17.49 11.28 2.79
C MET A 128 17.13 10.05 3.64
N CYS A 129 17.76 9.89 4.80
CA CYS A 129 17.50 8.80 5.74
C CYS A 129 16.04 8.77 6.21
N ARG A 130 15.45 9.92 6.53
CA ARG A 130 14.03 10.03 6.90
C ARG A 130 13.10 9.65 5.74
N LEU A 131 13.42 10.05 4.51
CA LEU A 131 12.67 9.65 3.33
C LEU A 131 12.71 8.13 3.11
N ILE A 132 13.88 7.52 3.31
CA ILE A 132 14.08 6.07 3.24
C ILE A 132 13.28 5.35 4.32
N ASP A 133 13.26 5.86 5.55
CA ASP A 133 12.53 5.23 6.67
C ASP A 133 11.00 5.27 6.49
N ASN A 134 10.49 6.40 5.99
CA ASN A 134 9.07 6.52 5.62
C ASN A 134 8.72 5.53 4.50
N LEU A 135 9.54 5.48 3.45
CA LEU A 135 9.36 4.54 2.35
C LEU A 135 9.45 3.08 2.81
N ALA A 136 10.35 2.77 3.74
CA ALA A 136 10.52 1.43 4.29
C ALA A 136 9.25 0.94 5.00
N THR A 137 8.57 1.83 5.71
CA THR A 137 7.32 1.52 6.40
C THR A 137 6.20 1.29 5.40
N GLU A 138 6.02 2.20 4.44
CA GLU A 138 4.98 2.06 3.42
C GLU A 138 5.15 0.79 2.56
N VAL A 139 6.38 0.48 2.13
CA VAL A 139 6.66 -0.73 1.33
C VAL A 139 6.48 -1.99 2.17
N ARG A 140 6.81 -1.97 3.47
CA ARG A 140 6.59 -3.10 4.38
C ARG A 140 5.09 -3.38 4.53
N ASP A 141 4.30 -2.37 4.80
CA ASP A 141 2.85 -2.50 5.00
C ASP A 141 2.19 -3.00 3.72
N TYR A 142 2.60 -2.44 2.58
CA TYR A 142 2.09 -2.85 1.28
C TYR A 142 2.50 -4.28 0.90
N HIS A 143 3.71 -4.72 1.26
CA HIS A 143 4.12 -6.12 1.09
C HIS A 143 3.25 -7.07 1.91
N ALA A 144 2.92 -6.71 3.16
CA ALA A 144 2.04 -7.53 3.99
C ALA A 144 0.62 -7.66 3.38
N GLU A 145 0.05 -6.55 2.90
CA GLU A 145 -1.23 -6.53 2.19
C GLU A 145 -1.21 -7.41 0.93
N THR A 146 -0.16 -7.28 0.12
CA THR A 146 0.00 -8.08 -1.12
C THR A 146 0.09 -9.58 -0.82
N ARG A 147 0.81 -9.96 0.25
CA ARG A 147 0.89 -11.35 0.70
C ARG A 147 -0.45 -11.90 1.19
N GLN A 148 -1.23 -11.08 1.88
CA GLN A 148 -2.56 -11.46 2.33
C GLN A 148 -3.49 -11.73 1.13
N GLU A 149 -3.44 -10.89 0.10
CA GLU A 149 -4.23 -11.10 -1.11
C GLU A 149 -3.73 -12.32 -1.92
N GLU A 150 -2.41 -12.58 -1.98
CA GLU A 150 -1.87 -13.83 -2.57
C GLU A 150 -2.47 -15.07 -1.89
N GLN A 151 -2.49 -15.08 -0.56
CA GLN A 151 -3.09 -16.20 0.19
C GLN A 151 -4.61 -16.30 -0.06
N ALA A 152 -5.31 -15.17 -0.16
CA ALA A 152 -6.74 -15.16 -0.47
C ALA A 152 -7.01 -15.68 -1.90
N ALA A 153 -6.22 -15.28 -2.89
CA ALA A 153 -6.29 -15.77 -4.26
C ALA A 153 -6.04 -17.29 -4.33
N ARG A 154 -5.00 -17.78 -3.66
CA ARG A 154 -4.72 -19.24 -3.58
C ARG A 154 -5.88 -20.03 -3.01
N ARG A 155 -6.44 -19.59 -1.87
CA ARG A 155 -7.59 -20.26 -1.24
C ARG A 155 -8.83 -20.26 -2.14
N ARG A 156 -9.04 -19.18 -2.91
CA ARG A 156 -10.13 -19.11 -3.90
C ARG A 156 -9.91 -20.09 -5.05
N GLY A 157 -8.69 -20.18 -5.57
CA GLY A 157 -8.31 -21.15 -6.60
C GLY A 157 -8.50 -22.59 -6.13
N GLU A 158 -8.03 -22.94 -4.93
CA GLU A 158 -8.22 -24.26 -4.32
C GLU A 158 -9.71 -24.60 -4.15
N ALA A 159 -10.51 -23.66 -3.65
CA ALA A 159 -11.95 -23.86 -3.50
C ALA A 159 -12.66 -24.04 -4.85
N ALA A 160 -12.28 -23.27 -5.87
CA ALA A 160 -12.81 -23.40 -7.22
C ALA A 160 -12.49 -24.77 -7.83
N GLU A 161 -11.27 -25.28 -7.63
CA GLU A 161 -10.89 -26.62 -8.09
C GLU A 161 -11.71 -27.73 -7.41
N VAL A 162 -11.93 -27.62 -6.10
CA VAL A 162 -12.76 -28.55 -5.34
C VAL A 162 -14.19 -28.58 -5.87
N ILE A 163 -14.78 -27.41 -6.14
CA ILE A 163 -16.12 -27.29 -6.73
C ILE A 163 -16.15 -27.93 -8.12
N ALA A 164 -15.21 -27.58 -9.00
CA ALA A 164 -15.12 -28.13 -10.35
C ALA A 164 -14.94 -29.66 -10.34
N ARG A 165 -14.16 -30.19 -9.40
CA ARG A 165 -14.00 -31.64 -9.21
C ARG A 165 -15.31 -32.29 -8.76
N ALA A 166 -16.00 -31.70 -7.78
CA ALA A 166 -17.27 -32.24 -7.29
C ALA A 166 -18.38 -32.18 -8.35
N GLU A 167 -18.42 -31.13 -9.17
CA GLU A 167 -19.37 -31.02 -10.29
C GLU A 167 -19.10 -32.07 -11.38
N ARG A 168 -17.83 -32.34 -11.70
CA ARG A 168 -17.44 -33.46 -12.58
C ARG A 168 -17.87 -34.81 -12.02
N THR A 169 -17.66 -35.05 -10.73
CA THR A 169 -18.11 -36.29 -10.07
C THR A 169 -19.63 -36.44 -10.11
N LEU A 170 -20.38 -35.37 -9.83
CA LEU A 170 -21.85 -35.39 -9.96
C LEU A 170 -22.31 -35.67 -11.40
N ALA A 171 -21.63 -35.11 -12.40
CA ALA A 171 -21.94 -35.38 -13.80
C ALA A 171 -21.74 -36.87 -14.14
N LEU A 172 -20.64 -37.48 -13.66
CA LEU A 172 -20.35 -38.90 -13.84
C LEU A 172 -21.36 -39.83 -13.13
N ILE A 173 -21.87 -39.43 -11.96
CA ILE A 173 -22.91 -40.24 -11.29
C ILE A 173 -24.28 -40.08 -11.99
N LYS A 174 -24.56 -38.91 -12.57
CA LYS A 174 -25.82 -38.66 -13.31
C LYS A 174 -25.87 -39.29 -14.69
N THR A 175 -24.74 -39.70 -15.29
CA THR A 175 -24.80 -40.43 -16.56
C THR A 175 -25.41 -41.82 -16.33
N PRO A 176 -26.51 -42.17 -17.03
CA PRO A 176 -27.16 -43.45 -16.83
C PRO A 176 -26.23 -44.57 -17.32
N ARG A 177 -25.59 -45.28 -16.38
CA ARG A 177 -25.12 -46.63 -16.66
C ARG A 177 -26.36 -47.50 -16.79
N GLY A 178 -26.61 -47.99 -17.99
CA GLY A 178 -27.73 -48.90 -18.24
C GLY A 178 -27.70 -50.05 -17.23
N GLY A 179 -28.74 -50.12 -16.40
CA GLY A 179 -29.11 -51.28 -15.61
C GLY A 179 -28.37 -51.47 -14.28
N SER A 180 -28.80 -50.79 -13.22
CA SER A 180 -29.09 -51.39 -11.90
C SER A 180 -29.56 -50.31 -10.92
N ASN A 181 -30.63 -50.59 -10.19
CA ASN A 181 -31.16 -49.75 -9.11
C ASN A 181 -30.31 -49.93 -7.84
N ASP A 182 -29.03 -49.52 -7.86
CA ASP A 182 -28.14 -49.68 -6.71
C ASP A 182 -28.31 -48.52 -5.72
N GLU A 183 -28.91 -48.80 -4.55
CA GLU A 183 -29.07 -47.87 -3.41
C GLU A 183 -27.76 -47.16 -3.01
N GLY A 184 -26.59 -47.76 -3.26
CA GLY A 184 -25.28 -47.15 -3.04
C GLY A 184 -25.03 -45.87 -3.85
N THR A 185 -25.62 -45.76 -5.04
CA THR A 185 -25.49 -44.54 -5.87
C THR A 185 -26.28 -43.36 -5.32
N HIS A 186 -27.34 -43.61 -4.54
CA HIS A 186 -28.15 -42.56 -3.94
C HIS A 186 -27.47 -41.91 -2.73
N GLU A 187 -26.87 -42.70 -1.84
CA GLU A 187 -26.10 -42.18 -0.71
C GLU A 187 -24.86 -41.39 -1.17
N ASP A 188 -24.17 -41.86 -2.21
CA ASP A 188 -23.02 -41.17 -2.78
C ASP A 188 -23.41 -39.83 -3.45
N LEU A 189 -24.56 -39.78 -4.13
CA LEU A 189 -25.15 -38.54 -4.66
C LEU A 189 -25.48 -37.53 -3.56
N VAL A 190 -26.12 -37.98 -2.48
CA VAL A 190 -26.49 -37.13 -1.35
C VAL A 190 -25.23 -36.60 -0.64
N ARG A 191 -24.21 -37.45 -0.45
CA ARG A 191 -22.94 -37.08 0.17
C ARG A 191 -22.17 -36.06 -0.70
N ALA A 192 -22.11 -36.28 -2.01
CA ALA A 192 -21.48 -35.35 -2.95
C ALA A 192 -22.20 -34.00 -3.00
N ARG A 193 -23.53 -34.00 -3.01
CA ARG A 193 -24.35 -32.76 -3.01
C ARG A 193 -24.16 -31.95 -1.72
N LYS A 194 -24.08 -32.62 -0.57
CA LYS A 194 -23.85 -31.98 0.74
C LYS A 194 -22.44 -31.39 0.87
N LEU A 195 -21.43 -32.06 0.30
CA LEU A 195 -20.06 -31.51 0.21
C LEU A 195 -20.01 -30.27 -0.69
N LEU A 196 -20.69 -30.31 -1.85
CA LEU A 196 -20.81 -29.16 -2.75
C LEU A 196 -21.51 -27.97 -2.10
N GLU A 197 -22.59 -28.21 -1.36
CA GLU A 197 -23.32 -27.15 -0.68
C GLU A 197 -22.48 -26.51 0.44
N ARG A 198 -21.71 -27.31 1.19
CA ARG A 198 -20.75 -26.78 2.17
C ARG A 198 -19.64 -25.96 1.51
N ALA A 199 -19.04 -26.47 0.44
CA ALA A 199 -18.01 -25.75 -0.29
C ALA A 199 -18.54 -24.42 -0.87
N ARG A 200 -19.76 -24.40 -1.42
CA ARG A 200 -20.42 -23.18 -1.90
C ARG A 200 -20.71 -22.20 -0.76
N LYS A 201 -21.19 -22.67 0.39
CA LYS A 201 -21.41 -21.83 1.59
C LYS A 201 -20.12 -21.25 2.14
N GLU A 202 -19.04 -22.02 2.18
CA GLU A 202 -17.73 -21.51 2.60
C GLU A 202 -17.15 -20.48 1.62
N LEU A 203 -17.35 -20.70 0.31
CA LEU A 203 -16.95 -19.73 -0.71
C LEU A 203 -17.76 -18.43 -0.60
N ALA A 204 -19.08 -18.53 -0.40
CA ALA A 204 -19.97 -17.37 -0.23
C ALA A 204 -19.71 -16.61 1.09
N ALA A 205 -19.45 -17.31 2.20
CA ALA A 205 -19.10 -16.68 3.47
C ALA A 205 -17.75 -15.96 3.44
N LYS A 206 -16.82 -16.39 2.57
CA LYS A 206 -15.48 -15.80 2.42
C LYS A 206 -15.38 -14.78 1.26
N ASN A 207 -16.40 -14.72 0.39
CA ASN A 207 -16.60 -13.68 -0.63
C ASN A 207 -17.93 -12.96 -0.34
N PRO A 208 -17.96 -11.96 0.56
CA PRO A 208 -19.18 -11.23 0.90
C PRO A 208 -19.82 -10.52 -0.30
N ASP A 209 -19.05 -10.27 -1.37
CA ASP A 209 -19.54 -9.63 -2.59
C ASP A 209 -20.52 -10.52 -3.38
N LYS A 210 -20.47 -11.86 -3.25
CA LYS A 210 -21.41 -12.78 -3.92
C LYS A 210 -22.74 -12.97 -3.18
N ALA A 211 -22.86 -12.50 -1.95
CA ALA A 211 -24.17 -12.45 -1.27
C ALA A 211 -25.09 -11.36 -1.87
N MET A 212 -24.57 -10.51 -2.76
CA MET A 212 -25.28 -9.40 -3.41
C MET A 212 -25.78 -9.70 -4.83
N GLU A 213 -25.38 -10.82 -5.45
CA GLU A 213 -25.73 -11.15 -6.85
C GLU A 213 -27.23 -11.36 -7.14
N PRO A 214 -28.11 -11.87 -6.24
CA PRO A 214 -29.53 -11.96 -6.60
C PRO A 214 -30.24 -10.59 -6.63
N ALA A 215 -29.57 -9.49 -6.29
CA ALA A 215 -30.13 -8.13 -6.36
C ALA A 215 -29.76 -7.38 -7.66
N LEU A 216 -28.97 -7.97 -8.56
CA LEU A 216 -28.40 -7.30 -9.73
C LEU A 216 -28.89 -7.82 -11.10
N GLU A 217 -29.73 -8.86 -11.16
CA GLU A 217 -30.29 -9.38 -12.42
C GLU A 217 -31.50 -8.57 -12.97
N ALA A 218 -31.80 -7.39 -12.41
CA ALA A 218 -32.83 -6.49 -12.94
C ALA A 218 -32.22 -5.12 -13.27
N GLY A 219 -31.57 -5.00 -14.43
CA GLY A 219 -31.10 -3.70 -14.93
C GLY A 219 -30.03 -3.81 -16.00
N ASP A 220 -30.46 -4.10 -17.22
CA ASP A 220 -29.64 -4.01 -18.43
C ASP A 220 -29.29 -2.54 -18.81
N LEU A 221 -28.12 -2.40 -19.45
CA LEU A 221 -27.66 -1.33 -20.37
C LEU A 221 -26.74 -0.16 -19.88
N ILE A 222 -25.58 -0.11 -20.57
CA ILE A 222 -24.79 1.07 -21.02
C ILE A 222 -23.89 1.71 -19.94
N SER A 223 -22.58 1.45 -19.95
CA SER A 223 -21.52 2.05 -20.79
C SER A 223 -20.97 3.38 -20.26
N SER A 224 -19.64 3.46 -20.32
CA SER A 224 -18.79 4.66 -20.45
C SER A 224 -18.64 5.56 -19.22
N PHE A 225 -17.40 6.06 -19.06
CA PHE A 225 -16.89 7.01 -18.07
C PHE A 225 -16.46 6.47 -16.71
N ALA A 226 -15.26 5.88 -16.69
CA ALA A 226 -14.38 6.05 -15.53
C ALA A 226 -13.59 7.36 -15.73
N PRO A 227 -13.72 8.38 -14.86
CA PRO A 227 -12.83 9.52 -14.92
C PRO A 227 -11.48 9.14 -14.30
N GLU A 228 -10.45 9.43 -15.08
CA GLU A 228 -9.07 9.59 -14.64
C GLU A 228 -8.98 10.59 -13.47
N HIS A 229 -7.96 10.45 -12.61
CA HIS A 229 -7.50 11.39 -11.56
C HIS A 229 -8.04 11.29 -10.12
N PHE A 230 -7.70 10.24 -9.35
CA PHE A 230 -7.88 10.30 -7.88
C PHE A 230 -6.78 9.65 -7.00
N THR A 231 -5.51 9.61 -7.44
CA THR A 231 -4.42 9.09 -6.58
C THR A 231 -3.32 10.08 -6.16
N ASP A 232 -3.37 11.34 -6.62
CA ASP A 232 -2.29 12.33 -6.36
C ASP A 232 -2.70 13.59 -5.57
N LYS A 233 -3.92 13.67 -5.02
CA LYS A 233 -4.33 14.85 -4.24
C LYS A 233 -3.82 14.77 -2.79
N PRO A 234 -3.34 15.89 -2.20
CA PRO A 234 -3.04 15.96 -0.77
C PRO A 234 -4.26 15.52 0.05
N LEU A 235 -4.01 15.00 1.27
CA LEU A 235 -5.04 14.40 2.11
C LEU A 235 -6.12 15.41 2.52
N GLU A 236 -5.71 16.66 2.74
CA GLU A 236 -6.56 17.76 3.19
C GLU A 236 -7.66 18.12 2.17
N PRO A 237 -7.37 18.33 0.87
CA PRO A 237 -8.41 18.45 -0.17
C PRO A 237 -9.39 17.28 -0.24
N ARG A 238 -8.93 16.06 0.05
CA ARG A 238 -9.80 14.87 0.02
C ARG A 238 -10.73 14.81 1.24
N LEU A 239 -10.20 15.16 2.41
CA LEU A 239 -10.99 15.32 3.64
C LEU A 239 -12.12 16.31 3.41
N GLU A 240 -11.79 17.50 2.90
CA GLU A 240 -12.78 18.56 2.67
C GLU A 240 -13.82 18.15 1.63
N TYR A 241 -13.37 17.63 0.48
CA TYR A 241 -14.29 17.12 -0.56
C TYR A 241 -15.25 16.05 -0.03
N THR A 242 -14.75 15.11 0.78
CA THR A 242 -15.60 14.02 1.30
C THR A 242 -16.60 14.54 2.34
N LYS A 243 -16.23 15.54 3.15
CA LYS A 243 -17.16 16.21 4.08
C LYS A 243 -18.27 16.94 3.32
N ASP A 244 -17.90 17.73 2.31
CA ASP A 244 -18.84 18.46 1.48
C ASP A 244 -19.82 17.50 0.82
N ARG A 245 -19.30 16.38 0.32
CA ARG A 245 -20.12 15.33 -0.31
C ARG A 245 -21.09 14.66 0.68
N ILE A 246 -20.67 14.39 1.91
CA ILE A 246 -21.56 13.89 2.97
C ILE A 246 -22.66 14.91 3.28
N ALA A 247 -22.29 16.19 3.41
CA ALA A 247 -23.24 17.26 3.69
C ALA A 247 -24.28 17.36 2.57
N GLU A 248 -23.84 17.37 1.31
CA GLU A 248 -24.69 17.37 0.13
C GLU A 248 -25.68 16.19 0.15
N LEU A 249 -25.18 14.95 0.29
CA LEU A 249 -26.03 13.76 0.32
C LEU A 249 -27.03 13.78 1.48
N ARG A 250 -26.65 14.31 2.64
CA ARG A 250 -27.56 14.49 3.78
C ARG A 250 -28.67 15.49 3.49
N THR A 251 -28.42 16.56 2.73
CA THR A 251 -29.49 17.49 2.33
C THR A 251 -30.50 16.87 1.37
N ARG A 252 -30.08 15.84 0.62
CA ARG A 252 -30.93 15.10 -0.32
C ARG A 252 -31.70 13.97 0.35
N LEU A 253 -31.29 13.55 1.55
CA LEU A 253 -32.00 12.54 2.33
C LEU A 253 -33.23 13.15 2.99
N THR A 254 -34.40 12.62 2.67
CA THR A 254 -35.60 12.87 3.48
C THR A 254 -35.53 11.97 4.72
N PRO A 255 -35.65 12.51 5.95
CA PRO A 255 -35.52 11.73 7.17
C PRO A 255 -36.39 10.48 7.15
N GLY A 256 -35.77 9.31 7.33
CA GLY A 256 -36.48 8.02 7.44
C GLY A 256 -36.89 7.36 6.12
N GLN A 257 -36.67 7.98 4.96
CA GLN A 257 -36.91 7.32 3.66
C GLN A 257 -35.81 6.34 3.26
N ASN A 258 -34.55 6.60 3.66
CA ASN A 258 -33.41 5.80 3.24
C ASN A 258 -32.43 5.54 4.39
N ARG A 259 -32.95 4.82 5.40
CA ARG A 259 -32.22 4.43 6.60
C ARG A 259 -30.87 3.73 6.33
N PRO A 260 -30.74 2.88 5.29
CA PRO A 260 -29.43 2.33 4.92
C PRO A 260 -28.41 3.40 4.53
N ALA A 261 -28.81 4.39 3.73
CA ALA A 261 -27.91 5.47 3.30
C ALA A 261 -27.52 6.38 4.46
N GLU A 262 -28.45 6.69 5.37
CA GLU A 262 -28.17 7.43 6.61
C GLU A 262 -27.08 6.74 7.44
N ILE A 263 -27.20 5.43 7.66
CA ILE A 263 -26.20 4.63 8.40
C ILE A 263 -24.82 4.68 7.74
N LEU A 264 -24.78 4.64 6.39
CA LEU A 264 -23.52 4.72 5.66
C LEU A 264 -22.87 6.10 5.80
N LEU A 265 -23.65 7.18 5.72
CA LEU A 265 -23.14 8.55 5.90
C LEU A 265 -22.70 8.84 7.33
N ASP A 266 -23.36 8.25 8.33
CA ASP A 266 -22.93 8.34 9.74
C ASP A 266 -21.58 7.66 9.95
N LYS A 267 -21.40 6.44 9.41
CA LYS A 267 -20.12 5.73 9.46
C LYS A 267 -19.03 6.46 8.67
N ALA A 268 -19.38 7.04 7.52
CA ALA A 268 -18.43 7.84 6.75
C ALA A 268 -17.96 9.06 7.55
N SER A 269 -18.88 9.75 8.24
CA SER A 269 -18.57 10.89 9.11
C SER A 269 -17.67 10.49 10.28
N GLU A 270 -17.91 9.34 10.89
CA GLU A 270 -17.06 8.79 11.96
C GLU A 270 -15.63 8.51 11.45
N HIS A 271 -15.50 7.91 10.27
CA HIS A 271 -14.20 7.67 9.67
C HIS A 271 -13.47 8.96 9.30
N LEU A 272 -14.15 10.00 8.83
CA LEU A 272 -13.53 11.31 8.59
C LEU A 272 -13.05 11.96 9.88
N ARG A 273 -13.85 11.95 10.95
CA ARG A 273 -13.42 12.50 12.25
C ARG A 273 -12.16 11.80 12.76
N ASN A 274 -12.14 10.46 12.70
CA ASN A 274 -10.97 9.67 13.05
C ASN A 274 -9.76 10.01 12.15
N ALA A 275 -9.99 10.28 10.86
CA ALA A 275 -8.91 10.68 9.97
C ALA A 275 -8.32 12.05 10.35
N GLU A 276 -9.13 13.01 10.75
CA GLU A 276 -8.68 14.34 11.21
C GLU A 276 -7.85 14.24 12.50
N GLU A 277 -8.29 13.42 13.45
CA GLU A 277 -7.52 13.16 14.68
C GLU A 277 -6.15 12.55 14.36
N LEU A 278 -6.09 11.60 13.42
CA LEU A 278 -4.85 10.99 12.97
C LEU A 278 -3.95 11.98 12.23
N VAL A 279 -4.51 12.91 11.44
CA VAL A 279 -3.74 14.00 10.83
C VAL A 279 -3.13 14.90 11.90
N ALA A 280 -3.90 15.29 12.92
CA ALA A 280 -3.41 16.10 14.03
C ALA A 280 -2.29 15.40 14.82
N GLN A 281 -2.30 14.06 14.86
CA GLN A 281 -1.26 13.23 15.48
C GLN A 281 -0.06 12.95 14.56
N GLY A 282 -0.09 13.39 13.30
CA GLY A 282 0.96 13.13 12.31
C GLY A 282 0.93 11.71 11.72
N GLU A 283 -0.13 10.93 11.93
CA GLU A 283 -0.32 9.58 11.45
C GLU A 283 -0.95 9.52 10.04
N TRP A 284 -0.28 10.15 9.07
CA TRP A 284 -0.77 10.34 7.69
C TRP A 284 -1.22 9.07 6.97
N GLY A 285 -0.51 7.96 7.17
CA GLY A 285 -0.83 6.68 6.54
C GLY A 285 -2.17 6.11 7.04
N GLN A 286 -2.41 6.18 8.34
CA GLN A 286 -3.66 5.73 8.94
C GLN A 286 -4.82 6.67 8.58
N ALA A 287 -4.56 7.98 8.59
CA ALA A 287 -5.54 8.98 8.17
C ALA A 287 -6.00 8.76 6.73
N THR A 288 -5.06 8.49 5.81
CA THR A 288 -5.37 8.17 4.40
C THR A 288 -6.25 6.93 4.27
N LYS A 289 -6.01 5.89 5.09
CA LYS A 289 -6.83 4.68 5.11
C LYS A 289 -8.25 4.98 5.57
N ARG A 290 -8.41 5.83 6.59
CA ARG A 290 -9.72 6.26 7.11
C ARG A 290 -10.50 7.07 6.07
N VAL A 291 -9.85 8.01 5.37
CA VAL A 291 -10.48 8.78 4.28
C VAL A 291 -10.96 7.87 3.16
N ARG A 292 -10.16 6.90 2.71
CA ARG A 292 -10.57 5.94 1.67
C ARG A 292 -11.80 5.12 2.06
N ILE A 293 -11.92 4.74 3.34
CA ILE A 293 -13.10 4.03 3.83
C ILE A 293 -14.32 4.97 3.80
N ALA A 294 -14.16 6.22 4.23
CA ALA A 294 -15.23 7.21 4.19
C ALA A 294 -15.72 7.48 2.75
N GLU A 295 -14.81 7.68 1.79
CA GLU A 295 -15.14 7.86 0.36
C GLU A 295 -15.99 6.70 -0.18
N LYS A 296 -15.59 5.44 0.09
CA LYS A 296 -16.34 4.27 -0.35
C LYS A 296 -17.74 4.18 0.29
N LEU A 297 -17.87 4.57 1.55
CA LEU A 297 -19.18 4.61 2.23
C LEU A 297 -20.08 5.70 1.64
N VAL A 298 -19.51 6.84 1.27
CA VAL A 298 -20.20 7.94 0.58
C VAL A 298 -20.68 7.53 -0.80
N GLU A 299 -19.85 6.86 -1.60
CA GLU A 299 -20.24 6.33 -2.92
C GLU A 299 -21.40 5.32 -2.81
N ASN A 300 -21.32 4.42 -1.83
CA ASN A 300 -22.40 3.46 -1.57
C ASN A 300 -23.70 4.17 -1.12
N ALA A 301 -23.59 5.21 -0.29
CA ALA A 301 -24.74 6.01 0.12
C ALA A 301 -25.36 6.77 -1.06
N ALA A 302 -24.54 7.38 -1.92
CA ALA A 302 -24.98 8.07 -3.13
C ALA A 302 -25.75 7.12 -4.07
N SER A 303 -25.22 5.91 -4.26
CA SER A 303 -25.86 4.85 -5.05
C SER A 303 -27.25 4.49 -4.48
N GLN A 304 -27.38 4.45 -3.16
CA GLN A 304 -28.67 4.17 -2.50
C GLN A 304 -29.66 5.35 -2.60
N ILE A 305 -29.17 6.59 -2.66
CA ILE A 305 -29.98 7.80 -2.81
C ILE A 305 -30.47 7.98 -4.27
N GLY A 306 -30.01 7.15 -5.20
CA GLY A 306 -30.37 7.24 -6.61
C GLY A 306 -29.62 8.34 -7.36
N GLU A 307 -28.49 8.82 -6.81
CA GLU A 307 -27.49 9.50 -7.62
C GLU A 307 -26.80 8.45 -8.50
N ILE A 308 -27.37 8.22 -9.67
CA ILE A 308 -26.61 7.67 -10.79
C ILE A 308 -25.73 8.83 -11.27
N GLN A 309 -24.43 8.74 -11.00
CA GLN A 309 -23.41 9.58 -11.64
C GLN A 309 -23.14 9.06 -13.05
#